data_AF-A0A6J6VM83-F1
#
_entry.id   AF-A0A6J6VM83-F1
#
_cell.length_a   1.000
_cell.length_b   1.000
_cell.length_c   1.000
_cell.angle_alpha   90.00
_cell.angle_beta   90.00
_cell.angle_gamma   90.00
#
_symmetry.space_group_name_H-M   'P 1'
#
loop_
_entity.id
_entity.type
_entity.pdbx_description
1 polymer ?
#
loop_
_entity_poly.entity_id
_entity_poly.type
_entity_poly.pdbx_seq_one_letter_code
_entity_poly.pdbx_strand_id
1 'polypeptide(L)' 'MVCVEGRILPDPDRTASGRGAWVHRRCAVSAVEHGALGRAFRHDGSLDVKELIHFINEVTNEMDAKDMKLK' A
#
# COMPACT_ATOMS: atom_id res chain seq x y z
N MET A 1 -4.28 -0.85 4.69
CA MET A 1 -3.99 0.53 4.23
C MET A 1 -5.24 1.38 4.42
N VAL A 2 -5.07 2.68 4.63
CA VAL A 2 -6.15 3.65 4.89
C VAL A 2 -5.95 4.89 4.03
N CYS A 3 -7.03 5.60 3.72
CA CYS A 3 -6.97 6.92 3.08
C CYS A 3 -7.17 8.02 4.14
N VAL A 4 -6.20 8.92 4.27
CA VAL A 4 -6.24 10.08 5.16
C VAL A 4 -6.01 11.33 4.30
N GLU A 5 -7.05 12.16 4.17
CA GLU A 5 -7.00 13.41 3.39
C GLU A 5 -6.43 13.23 1.96
N GLY A 6 -6.84 12.15 1.27
CA GLY A 6 -6.37 11.84 -0.09
C GLY A 6 -5.01 11.15 -0.16
N ARG A 7 -4.36 10.89 0.97
CA ARG A 7 -3.10 10.14 1.07
C ARG A 7 -3.35 8.69 1.46
N ILE A 8 -2.71 7.76 0.77
CA ILE A 8 -2.79 6.34 1.06
C ILE A 8 -1.63 5.93 1.95
N LEU A 9 -1.97 5.55 3.19
CA LEU A 9 -1.01 5.12 4.20
C LEU A 9 -1.04 3.60 4.37
N PRO A 10 0.13 2.93 4.45
CA PRO A 10 0.20 1.54 4.87
C PRO A 10 -0.33 1.43 6.31
N ASP A 11 -1.01 0.32 6.60
CA ASP A 11 -1.48 -0.01 7.95
C ASP A 11 -1.25 -1.52 8.15
N PRO A 12 0.01 -1.92 8.44
CA PRO A 12 0.38 -3.32 8.57
C PRO A 12 -0.29 -3.97 9.79
N ASP A 13 -0.49 -3.21 10.85
CA ASP A 13 -1.09 -3.67 12.10
C ASP A 13 -2.62 -3.69 12.06
N ARG A 14 -3.23 -3.08 11.03
CA ARG A 14 -4.69 -3.02 10.81
C ARG A 14 -5.41 -2.31 11.95
N THR A 15 -4.82 -1.24 12.46
CA THR A 15 -5.35 -0.50 13.62
C THR A 15 -5.90 0.87 13.24
N ALA A 16 -5.69 1.33 12.01
CA ALA A 16 -6.15 2.64 11.59
C ALA A 16 -7.68 2.71 11.56
N SER A 17 -8.22 3.76 12.16
CA SER A 17 -9.66 4.03 12.15
C SER A 17 -10.13 4.54 10.79
N GLY A 18 -11.35 4.17 10.39
CA GLY A 18 -12.00 4.66 9.17
C GLY A 18 -12.12 3.60 8.07
N ARG A 19 -12.22 4.04 6.81
CA ARG A 19 -12.35 3.13 5.67
C ARG A 19 -10.96 2.60 5.28
N GLY A 20 -10.74 1.31 5.53
CA GLY A 20 -9.54 0.60 5.10
C GLY A 20 -9.72 -0.14 3.78
N ALA A 21 -8.61 -0.41 3.10
CA ALA A 21 -8.52 -1.37 2.00
C ALA A 21 -7.42 -2.38 2.29
N TRP A 22 -7.64 -3.63 1.84
CA TRP A 22 -6.66 -4.70 1.94
C TRP A 22 -6.28 -5.19 0.55
N VAL A 23 -5.01 -5.48 0.36
CA VAL A 23 -4.46 -6.06 -0.85
C VAL A 23 -3.27 -6.94 -0.47
N HIS A 24 -3.02 -7.99 -1.25
CA HIS A 24 -1.75 -8.71 -1.16
C HIS A 24 -0.58 -7.77 -1.47
N ARG A 25 0.54 -7.90 -0.76
CA ARG A 25 1.75 -7.09 -1.00
C ARG A 25 2.18 -7.06 -2.47
N ARG A 26 2.27 -8.24 -3.11
CA ARG A 26 2.61 -8.38 -4.54
C ARG A 26 1.63 -7.70 -5.51
N CYS A 27 0.38 -7.47 -5.08
CA CYS A 27 -0.66 -6.86 -5.91
C CYS A 27 -0.82 -5.36 -5.63
N ALA A 28 -0.08 -4.80 -4.67
CA ALA A 28 -0.30 -3.43 -4.22
C ALA A 28 0.10 -2.40 -5.28
N VAL A 29 1.20 -2.62 -6.01
CA VAL A 29 1.62 -1.77 -7.14
C VAL A 29 0.57 -1.80 -8.26
N SER A 30 0.15 -3.00 -8.69
CA SER A 30 -0.89 -3.16 -9.71
C SER A 30 -2.22 -2.51 -9.30
N ALA A 31 -2.61 -2.58 -8.02
CA ALA A 31 -3.81 -1.92 -7.52
C ALA A 31 -3.74 -0.39 -7.62
N VAL A 32 -2.55 0.20 -7.46
CA VAL A 32 -2.30 1.63 -7.69
C VAL A 32 -2.43 1.96 -9.17
N GLU A 33 -1.75 1.21 -10.04
CA GLU A 33 -1.72 1.43 -11.50
C GLU A 33 -3.11 1.37 -12.14
N HIS A 34 -3.96 0.45 -11.68
CA HIS A 34 -5.33 0.31 -12.20
C HIS A 34 -6.36 1.24 -11.53
N GLY A 35 -5.92 2.12 -10.61
CA GLY A 35 -6.81 3.03 -9.89
C GLY A 35 -7.86 2.29 -9.03
N ALA A 36 -7.52 1.11 -8.51
CA ALA A 36 -8.42 0.34 -7.64
C ALA A 36 -8.65 1.06 -6.31
N LEU A 37 -7.64 1.79 -5.81
CA LEU A 37 -7.70 2.51 -4.53
C LEU A 37 -8.73 3.65 -4.55
N GLY A 38 -8.87 4.38 -5.66
CA GLY A 38 -9.87 5.44 -5.79
C GLY A 38 -11.29 4.90 -5.57
N ARG A 39 -11.59 3.76 -6.20
CA ARG A 39 -12.88 3.05 -6.03
C ARG A 39 -13.06 2.54 -4.59
N ALA A 40 -12.02 1.96 -4.01
CA ALA A 40 -12.07 1.41 -2.66
C ALA A 40 -12.33 2.50 -1.61
N PHE A 41 -11.70 3.66 -1.73
CA PHE A 41 -11.83 4.74 -0.75
C PHE A 41 -12.98 5.71 -1.05
N ARG A 42 -13.57 5.67 -2.26
CA ARG A 42 -14.57 6.65 -2.74
C ARG A 42 -14.01 8.08 -2.69
N HIS A 43 -12.78 8.24 -3.17
CA HIS A 43 -12.13 9.54 -3.20
C HIS A 43 -12.29 10.16 -4.59
N ASP A 44 -12.86 11.36 -4.62
CA ASP A 44 -12.99 12.16 -5.85
C ASP A 44 -11.70 12.96 -6.05
N GLY A 45 -10.79 12.46 -6.88
CA GLY A 45 -9.53 13.13 -7.20
C GLY A 45 -8.34 12.20 -7.27
N SER A 46 -7.15 12.80 -7.44
CA SER A 46 -5.90 12.07 -7.42
C SER A 46 -5.54 11.66 -5.99
N LEU A 47 -5.21 10.39 -5.80
CA LEU A 47 -4.68 9.88 -4.54
C LEU A 47 -3.15 10.05 -4.49
N ASP A 48 -2.62 10.49 -3.36
CA ASP A 48 -1.19 10.43 -3.09
C ASP A 48 -0.82 9.05 -2.55
N VAL A 49 -0.04 8.30 -3.33
CA VAL A 49 0.35 6.92 -3.04
C VAL A 49 1.83 6.79 -2.68
N LYS A 50 2.57 7.90 -2.53
CA LYS A 50 4.03 7.88 -2.32
C LYS A 50 4.45 7.03 -1.12
N GLU A 51 3.80 7.20 0.02
CA GLU A 51 4.12 6.43 1.23
C GLU A 51 3.82 4.95 1.07
N LEU A 52 2.69 4.61 0.45
CA LEU A 52 2.36 3.22 0.14
C LEU A 52 3.44 2.58 -0.75
N ILE A 53 3.86 3.25 -1.82
CA ILE A 53 4.90 2.74 -2.73
C ILE A 53 6.24 2.59 -2.03
N HIS A 54 6.65 3.59 -1.23
CA HIS A 54 7.87 3.51 -0.45
C HIS A 54 7.85 2.30 0.51
N PHE A 55 6.76 2.10 1.25
CA PHE A 55 6.59 0.96 2.14
C PHE A 55 6.65 -0.39 1.40
N ILE A 56 6.01 -0.50 0.23
CA ILE A 56 6.06 -1.74 -0.57
C ILE A 56 7.50 -2.04 -1.01
N ASN A 57 8.24 -1.02 -1.45
CA ASN A 57 9.61 -1.18 -1.90
C ASN A 57 10.53 -1.60 -0.74
N GLU A 58 10.43 -0.97 0.42
CA GLU A 58 11.22 -1.33 1.61
C GLU A 58 10.97 -2.79 2.04
N VAL A 59 9.69 -3.18 2.12
CA VAL A 59 9.33 -4.56 2.50
C VAL A 59 9.80 -5.58 1.45
N THR A 60 9.79 -5.22 0.17
CA THR A 60 10.25 -6.10 -0.92
C THR A 60 11.78 -6.25 -0.87
N ASN A 61 12.51 -5.15 -0.69
CA ASN A 61 13.97 -5.15 -0.53
C ASN A 61 14.42 -5.97 0.69
N GLU A 62 13.68 -5.91 1.80
CA GLU A 62 13.92 -6.76 2.96
C GLU A 62 13.71 -8.26 2.66
N MET A 63 12.71 -8.61 1.84
CA MET A 63 12.45 -9.99 1.44
C MET A 63 13.60 -10.53 0.59
N ASP A 64 14.10 -9.74 -0.36
CA ASP A 64 15.25 -10.10 -1.20
C ASP A 64 16.54 -10.26 -0.39
N ALA A 65 16.76 -9.37 0.59
CA ALA A 65 17.93 -9.45 1.48
C ALA A 65 17.89 -10.66 2.43
N LYS A 66 16.69 -11.09 2.86
CA LYS A 66 16.51 -12.29 3.70
C LYS A 66 16.68 -13.57 2.89
N ASP A 67 16.21 -13.63 1.65
CA ASP A 67 16.42 -14.77 0.73
C ASP A 67 17.92 -14.98 0.43
N MET A 68 18.68 -13.88 0.32
CA MET A 68 20.12 -13.91 0.05
C MET A 68 20.97 -14.36 1.26
N LYS A 69 20.44 -14.33 2.49
CA LYS A 69 21.11 -14.82 3.72
C LYS A 69 20.85 -16.30 4.02
N LEU A 70 20.01 -16.97 3.23
CA LEU A 70 19.67 -18.39 3.38
C LEU A 70 20.42 -19.31 2.39
N LYS A 71 21.46 -18.79 1.72
CA LYS A 71 22.31 -19.55 0.80
C LYS A 71 23.73 -19.70 1.34
#